data_AF-A0A9D8BQR4-F1
#
_entry.id   AF-A0A9D8BQR4-F1
#
_cell.length_a   1.000
_cell.length_b   1.000
_cell.length_c   1.000
_cell.angle_alpha   90.00
_cell.angle_beta   90.00
_cell.angle_gamma   90.00
#
_symmetry.space_group_name_H-M   'P 1'
#
loop_
_entity.id
_entity.type
_entity.pdbx_description
1 polymer ?
#
loop_
_entity_poly.entity_id
_entity_poly.type
_entity_poly.pdbx_seq_one_letter_code
_entity_poly.pdbx_strand_id
1 'polypeptide(L)'
;MADVAGQALKQASSVHLISAHPRFFLEPAITFHGKDYIDVAGIQTGEGWTFDPYKKELRKPFSTPLAAQNAFEWPLALYQRAPVKPVINQEGPYGHPLESDGRAPLPPRKAGYWSFLSGAQGHTYGCFGIWNWGAPIKWFPSYDFKTALNLPSVAQMKYMAEFFGAIRWWTLEPHHELIQNQPTEWMLKMGLAKSASGDLAVAYLPDNAEITIEMRAFPAAMQAKWFSPTTGAYQTISGTVHPKNGS
;
A
#
# COMPACT_ATOMS: atom_id res chain seq x y z
N MET A 1 15.31 -18.40 -17.77
CA MET A 1 16.14 -17.18 -17.84
C MET A 1 16.16 -16.42 -16.52
N ALA A 2 15.01 -16.12 -15.89
CA ALA A 2 14.98 -15.39 -14.60
C ALA A 2 15.80 -16.08 -13.49
N ASP A 3 15.65 -17.39 -13.31
CA ASP A 3 16.41 -18.13 -12.27
C ASP A 3 17.93 -18.08 -12.49
N VAL A 4 18.39 -18.16 -13.74
CA VAL A 4 19.81 -18.07 -14.08
C VAL A 4 20.36 -16.68 -13.72
N ALA A 5 19.61 -15.62 -14.03
CA ALA A 5 20.00 -14.26 -13.67
C ALA A 5 19.99 -14.04 -12.14
N GLY A 6 18.98 -14.55 -11.43
CA GLY A 6 18.89 -14.45 -9.98
C GLY A 6 20.06 -15.12 -9.26
N GLN A 7 20.44 -16.33 -9.69
CA GLN A 7 21.59 -17.02 -9.14
C GLN A 7 22.91 -16.31 -9.46
N ALA A 8 23.07 -15.79 -10.67
CA ALA A 8 24.25 -15.01 -11.03
C ALA A 8 24.36 -13.73 -10.19
N LEU A 9 23.26 -13.01 -9.93
CA LEU A 9 23.25 -11.83 -9.05
C LEU A 9 23.66 -12.18 -7.62
N LYS A 10 23.12 -13.27 -7.06
CA LYS A 10 23.46 -13.75 -5.71
C LYS A 10 24.95 -14.10 -5.59
N GLN A 11 25.53 -14.68 -6.64
CA GLN A 11 26.97 -15.00 -6.68
C GLN A 11 27.84 -13.76 -6.87
N ALA A 12 27.38 -12.77 -7.65
CA ALA A 12 28.14 -11.59 -7.99
C ALA A 12 28.20 -10.55 -6.86
N SER A 13 27.23 -10.54 -5.94
CA SER A 13 27.16 -9.55 -4.87
C SER A 13 26.57 -10.11 -3.59
N SER A 14 27.32 -10.01 -2.50
CA SER A 14 26.87 -10.36 -1.14
C SER A 14 26.38 -9.17 -0.32
N VAL A 15 26.32 -7.96 -0.90
CA VAL A 15 26.01 -6.70 -0.18
C VAL A 15 24.75 -6.00 -0.67
N HIS A 16 24.14 -6.48 -1.74
CA HIS A 16 22.90 -5.92 -2.31
C HIS A 16 21.76 -6.92 -2.12
N LEU A 17 20.61 -6.42 -1.65
CA LEU A 17 19.38 -7.21 -1.60
C LEU A 17 18.83 -7.41 -3.00
N ILE A 18 18.29 -8.60 -3.25
CA ILE A 18 17.71 -9.00 -4.52
C ILE A 18 16.19 -9.16 -4.36
N SER A 19 15.46 -8.66 -5.34
CA SER A 19 14.03 -8.86 -5.48
C SER A 19 13.66 -9.15 -6.93
N ALA A 20 12.42 -9.56 -7.17
CA ALA A 20 11.87 -9.80 -8.49
C ALA A 20 10.51 -9.10 -8.61
N HIS A 21 10.33 -8.40 -9.73
CA HIS A 21 9.07 -7.74 -10.05
C HIS A 21 8.11 -8.75 -10.70
N PRO A 22 6.95 -9.05 -10.09
CA PRO A 22 6.11 -10.19 -10.49
C PRO A 22 5.09 -9.86 -11.58
N ARG A 23 5.06 -8.62 -12.09
CA ARG A 23 3.95 -8.07 -12.88
C ARG A 23 2.62 -8.09 -12.09
N PHE A 24 1.50 -7.95 -12.80
CA PHE A 24 0.15 -7.76 -12.26
C PHE A 24 -0.52 -8.98 -11.58
N PHE A 25 0.23 -10.00 -11.16
CA PHE A 25 -0.34 -11.26 -10.65
C PHE A 25 0.36 -11.71 -9.36
N LEU A 26 -0.37 -12.39 -8.48
CA LEU A 26 0.17 -12.90 -7.21
C LEU A 26 0.98 -14.18 -7.39
N GLU A 27 0.62 -15.03 -8.36
CA GLU A 27 1.25 -16.33 -8.58
C GLU A 27 2.75 -16.20 -8.91
N PRO A 28 3.20 -15.26 -9.76
CA PRO A 28 4.62 -14.98 -9.96
C PRO A 28 5.28 -14.46 -8.68
N ALA A 29 4.61 -13.61 -7.89
CA ALA A 29 5.15 -13.10 -6.62
C ALA A 29 5.42 -14.24 -5.63
N ILE A 30 4.48 -15.18 -5.51
CA ILE A 30 4.63 -16.40 -4.69
C ILE A 30 5.77 -17.28 -5.22
N THR A 31 5.88 -17.42 -6.54
CA THR A 31 6.93 -18.22 -7.18
C THR A 31 8.31 -17.66 -6.85
N PHE A 32 8.51 -16.34 -6.99
CA PHE A 32 9.78 -15.69 -6.66
C PHE A 32 10.05 -15.65 -5.15
N HIS A 33 9.04 -15.43 -4.32
CA HIS A 33 9.17 -15.53 -2.87
C HIS A 33 9.83 -16.85 -2.44
N GLY A 34 9.50 -17.97 -3.09
CA GLY A 34 10.09 -19.28 -2.80
C GLY A 34 11.55 -19.46 -3.22
N LYS A 35 12.17 -18.52 -3.94
CA LYS A 35 13.54 -18.64 -4.45
C LYS A 35 14.55 -18.21 -3.39
N ASP A 36 15.68 -18.89 -3.31
CA ASP A 36 16.74 -18.65 -2.33
C ASP A 36 17.60 -17.42 -2.63
N TYR A 37 17.53 -16.89 -3.86
CA TYR A 37 18.18 -15.66 -4.29
C TYR A 37 17.29 -14.42 -4.14
N ILE A 38 16.09 -14.55 -3.58
CA ILE A 38 15.19 -13.43 -3.33
C ILE A 38 15.24 -13.09 -1.85
N ASP A 39 15.73 -11.90 -1.51
CA ASP A 39 15.80 -11.41 -0.13
C ASP A 39 14.50 -10.70 0.27
N VAL A 40 13.89 -9.98 -0.68
CA VAL A 40 12.67 -9.20 -0.47
C VAL A 40 11.64 -9.60 -1.52
N ALA A 41 10.44 -9.98 -1.09
CA ALA A 41 9.33 -10.28 -2.00
C ALA A 41 8.76 -9.00 -2.61
N GLY A 42 8.43 -9.04 -3.90
CA GLY A 42 7.80 -7.95 -4.61
C GLY A 42 6.36 -8.28 -4.96
N ILE A 43 5.48 -7.26 -4.95
CA ILE A 43 4.15 -7.30 -5.58
C ILE A 43 3.96 -6.07 -6.47
N GLN A 44 3.11 -6.20 -7.48
CA GLN A 44 2.53 -5.07 -8.21
C GLN A 44 1.01 -5.15 -8.07
N THR A 45 0.42 -4.31 -7.24
CA THR A 45 -1.02 -4.40 -6.90
C THR A 45 -1.91 -3.88 -8.03
N GLY A 46 -1.30 -3.36 -9.09
CA GLY A 46 -1.96 -2.89 -10.29
C GLY A 46 -2.23 -1.39 -10.26
N GLU A 47 -2.35 -0.81 -11.45
CA GLU A 47 -2.43 0.64 -11.62
C GLU A 47 -3.81 1.23 -11.23
N GLY A 48 -4.83 0.40 -11.02
CA GLY A 48 -6.18 0.84 -10.64
C GLY A 48 -7.02 1.45 -11.78
N TRP A 49 -6.62 1.28 -13.05
CA TRP A 49 -7.40 1.74 -14.19
C TRP A 49 -8.59 0.81 -14.48
N THR A 50 -9.80 1.35 -14.33
CA THR A 50 -11.04 0.65 -14.70
C THR A 50 -11.40 0.85 -16.19
N PHE A 51 -10.92 1.92 -16.82
CA PHE A 51 -11.24 2.28 -18.20
C PHE A 51 -9.96 2.58 -19.01
N ASP A 52 -9.90 2.08 -20.23
CA ASP A 52 -8.86 2.41 -21.21
C ASP A 52 -9.32 3.64 -22.02
N PRO A 53 -8.70 4.82 -21.81
CA PRO A 53 -9.15 6.04 -22.47
C PRO A 53 -8.94 6.02 -23.99
N TYR A 54 -8.04 5.18 -24.50
CA TYR A 54 -7.75 5.08 -25.92
C TYR A 54 -8.72 4.16 -26.64
N LYS A 55 -8.91 2.95 -26.11
CA LYS A 55 -9.86 1.97 -26.66
C LYS A 55 -11.32 2.30 -26.31
N LYS A 56 -11.52 3.19 -25.35
CA LYS A 56 -12.82 3.58 -24.80
C LYS A 56 -13.61 2.40 -24.26
N GLU A 57 -12.93 1.47 -23.61
CA GLU A 57 -13.51 0.24 -23.06
C GLU A 57 -13.05 -0.02 -21.62
N LEU A 58 -13.75 -0.89 -20.90
CA LEU A 58 -13.32 -1.32 -19.57
C LEU A 58 -12.08 -2.20 -19.68
N ARG A 59 -11.09 -1.94 -18.81
CA ARG A 59 -9.98 -2.88 -18.63
C ARG A 59 -10.51 -4.08 -17.85
N LYS A 60 -10.33 -5.29 -18.37
CA LYS A 60 -10.67 -6.53 -17.65
C LYS A 60 -9.41 -7.40 -17.56
N PRO A 61 -9.10 -7.98 -16.39
CA PRO A 61 -9.83 -7.90 -15.12
C PRO A 61 -9.54 -6.63 -14.30
N PHE A 62 -8.66 -5.74 -14.78
CA PHE A 62 -8.13 -4.62 -13.99
C PHE A 62 -9.18 -3.55 -13.66
N SER A 63 -9.26 -3.17 -12.39
CA SER A 63 -10.18 -2.13 -11.92
C SER A 63 -9.69 -1.49 -10.64
N THR A 64 -10.29 -0.36 -10.26
CA THR A 64 -10.00 0.33 -9.00
C THR A 64 -10.26 -0.57 -7.78
N PRO A 65 -11.41 -1.28 -7.68
CA PRO A 65 -11.66 -2.21 -6.57
C PRO A 65 -10.69 -3.39 -6.54
N LEU A 66 -10.29 -3.93 -7.71
CA LEU A 66 -9.31 -5.01 -7.75
C LEU A 66 -7.93 -4.54 -7.27
N ALA A 67 -7.50 -3.34 -7.66
CA ALA A 67 -6.24 -2.78 -7.16
C ALA A 67 -6.28 -2.53 -5.64
N ALA A 68 -7.43 -2.11 -5.10
CA ALA A 68 -7.65 -1.96 -3.67
C ALA A 68 -7.57 -3.32 -2.95
N GLN A 69 -8.26 -4.33 -3.48
CA GLN A 69 -8.19 -5.71 -2.98
C GLN A 69 -6.75 -6.21 -2.96
N ASN A 70 -6.02 -6.09 -4.08
CA ASN A 70 -4.64 -6.55 -4.18
C ASN A 70 -3.72 -5.84 -3.17
N ALA A 71 -3.87 -4.53 -2.99
CA ALA A 71 -3.08 -3.75 -2.04
C ALA A 71 -3.38 -4.08 -0.56
N PHE A 72 -4.51 -4.73 -0.30
CA PHE A 72 -4.90 -5.20 1.02
C PHE A 72 -4.49 -6.67 1.22
N GLU A 73 -4.86 -7.56 0.31
CA GLU A 73 -4.71 -9.00 0.50
C GLU A 73 -3.32 -9.54 0.17
N TRP A 74 -2.65 -9.01 -0.86
CA TRP A 74 -1.39 -9.61 -1.34
C TRP A 74 -0.20 -9.37 -0.39
N PRO A 75 -0.02 -8.17 0.20
CA PRO A 75 0.97 -8.00 1.26
C PRO A 75 0.74 -8.97 2.41
N LEU A 76 -0.52 -9.11 2.85
CA LEU A 76 -0.87 -9.99 3.97
C LEU A 76 -0.58 -11.45 3.66
N ALA A 77 -0.95 -11.90 2.45
CA ALA A 77 -0.71 -13.26 1.99
C ALA A 77 0.78 -13.61 1.94
N LEU A 78 1.64 -12.66 1.54
CA LEU A 78 3.09 -12.88 1.53
C LEU A 78 3.72 -12.70 2.93
N TYR A 79 3.23 -11.78 3.74
CA TYR A 79 3.66 -11.58 5.13
C TYR A 79 3.47 -12.85 5.96
N GLN A 80 2.35 -13.56 5.77
CA GLN A 80 2.03 -14.80 6.47
C GLN A 80 2.72 -16.04 5.88
N ARG A 81 3.54 -15.88 4.84
CA ARG A 81 4.13 -17.01 4.11
C ARG A 81 5.48 -17.42 4.70
N ALA A 82 5.73 -18.73 4.76
CA ALA A 82 7.03 -19.29 5.09
C ALA A 82 7.88 -19.56 3.82
N PRO A 83 9.22 -19.38 3.86
CA PRO A 83 9.95 -18.69 4.92
C PRO A 83 9.60 -17.20 4.94
N VAL A 84 9.57 -16.58 6.13
CA VAL A 84 9.21 -15.16 6.26
C VAL A 84 10.23 -14.29 5.50
N LYS A 85 9.72 -13.42 4.63
CA LYS A 85 10.52 -12.44 3.88
C LYS A 85 9.83 -11.07 3.93
N PRO A 86 10.59 -9.96 3.98
CA PRO A 86 10.01 -8.64 3.79
C PRO A 86 9.27 -8.53 2.46
N VAL A 87 8.18 -7.78 2.43
CA VAL A 87 7.36 -7.56 1.23
C VAL A 87 7.39 -6.07 0.87
N ILE A 88 7.60 -5.75 -0.40
CA ILE A 88 7.47 -4.39 -0.92
C ILE A 88 6.38 -4.40 -2.00
N ASN A 89 5.44 -3.46 -1.90
CA ASN A 89 4.59 -3.13 -3.04
C ASN A 89 5.40 -2.27 -4.02
N GLN A 90 6.03 -2.94 -4.99
CA GLN A 90 6.98 -2.36 -5.93
C GLN A 90 6.30 -1.53 -7.00
N GLU A 91 5.00 -1.74 -7.22
CA GLU A 91 4.26 -0.99 -8.21
C GLU A 91 2.76 -0.97 -7.88
N GLY A 92 2.31 0.17 -7.35
CA GLY A 92 0.90 0.44 -7.12
C GLY A 92 0.26 1.29 -8.22
N PRO A 93 -0.92 1.88 -7.94
CA PRO A 93 -1.52 2.92 -8.76
C PRO A 93 -0.58 4.09 -8.97
N TYR A 94 -0.56 4.64 -10.18
CA TYR A 94 0.27 5.79 -10.51
C TYR A 94 -0.49 7.09 -10.28
N GLY A 95 0.21 8.09 -9.74
CA GLY A 95 -0.24 9.47 -9.69
C GLY A 95 -0.57 10.00 -11.09
N HIS A 96 -1.60 10.83 -11.18
CA HIS A 96 -2.16 11.20 -12.46
C HIS A 96 -2.84 12.59 -12.46
N PRO A 97 -2.72 13.41 -13.53
CA PRO A 97 -3.32 14.75 -13.55
C PRO A 97 -4.86 14.79 -13.54
N LEU A 98 -5.53 13.69 -13.90
CA LEU A 98 -6.99 13.57 -13.78
C LEU A 98 -7.45 13.25 -12.34
N GLU A 99 -6.57 13.27 -11.33
CA GLU A 99 -6.92 13.15 -9.90
C GLU A 99 -8.07 14.09 -9.48
N SER A 100 -8.24 15.24 -10.13
CA SER A 100 -9.27 16.24 -9.83
C SER A 100 -10.59 16.07 -10.57
N ASP A 101 -10.70 15.17 -11.55
CA ASP A 101 -11.89 15.07 -12.43
C ASP A 101 -12.80 13.87 -12.12
N GLY A 102 -12.48 13.09 -11.09
CA GLY A 102 -13.25 11.92 -10.65
C GLY A 102 -13.07 10.66 -11.52
N ARG A 103 -12.29 10.71 -12.61
CA ARG A 103 -11.97 9.57 -13.47
C ARG A 103 -10.62 8.93 -13.14
N ALA A 104 -9.94 9.44 -12.12
CA ALA A 104 -8.64 8.95 -11.71
C ALA A 104 -8.70 7.50 -11.23
N PRO A 105 -7.62 6.72 -11.45
CA PRO A 105 -7.47 5.41 -10.84
C PRO A 105 -7.37 5.54 -9.32
N LEU A 106 -7.21 4.40 -8.65
CA LEU A 106 -7.06 4.34 -7.20
C LEU A 106 -5.94 5.32 -6.75
N PRO A 107 -6.18 6.24 -5.78
CA PRO A 107 -5.12 7.13 -5.34
C PRO A 107 -3.92 6.33 -4.79
N PRO A 108 -2.67 6.66 -5.16
CA PRO A 108 -1.48 5.92 -4.71
C PRO A 108 -1.39 5.78 -3.19
N ARG A 109 -1.83 6.83 -2.45
CA ARG A 109 -1.89 6.80 -0.98
C ARG A 109 -2.71 5.64 -0.44
N LYS A 110 -3.85 5.32 -1.05
CA LYS A 110 -4.72 4.24 -0.57
C LYS A 110 -3.98 2.90 -0.63
N ALA A 111 -3.36 2.62 -1.78
CA ALA A 111 -2.56 1.41 -1.95
C ALA A 111 -1.36 1.38 -0.99
N GLY A 112 -0.68 2.51 -0.78
CA GLY A 112 0.43 2.62 0.17
C GLY A 112 0.04 2.30 1.60
N TYR A 113 -0.97 2.98 2.16
CA TYR A 113 -1.43 2.73 3.53
C TYR A 113 -1.97 1.31 3.71
N TRP A 114 -2.78 0.79 2.76
CA TRP A 114 -3.21 -0.61 2.80
C TRP A 114 -2.02 -1.55 2.78
N SER A 115 -1.01 -1.31 1.93
CA SER A 115 0.16 -2.18 1.85
C SER A 115 0.91 -2.25 3.18
N PHE A 116 1.24 -1.10 3.78
CA PHE A 116 1.94 -1.04 5.07
C PHE A 116 1.15 -1.72 6.19
N LEU A 117 -0.14 -1.40 6.32
CA LEU A 117 -0.97 -1.96 7.39
C LEU A 117 -1.31 -3.44 7.17
N SER A 118 -1.14 -3.94 5.95
CA SER A 118 -1.30 -5.36 5.61
C SER A 118 0.02 -6.12 5.63
N GLY A 119 1.11 -5.51 6.13
CA GLY A 119 2.36 -6.21 6.41
C GLY A 119 3.46 -6.01 5.37
N ALA A 120 3.30 -5.09 4.40
CA ALA A 120 4.43 -4.65 3.58
C ALA A 120 5.40 -3.78 4.40
N GLN A 121 6.69 -3.91 4.11
CA GLN A 121 7.76 -3.06 4.66
C GLN A 121 8.14 -1.91 3.72
N GLY A 122 7.35 -1.71 2.65
CA GLY A 122 7.57 -0.62 1.71
C GLY A 122 6.49 -0.50 0.64
N HIS A 123 6.44 0.69 0.05
CA HIS A 123 5.61 1.01 -1.10
C HIS A 123 6.40 1.90 -2.06
N THR A 124 6.32 1.61 -3.35
CA THR A 124 6.96 2.38 -4.41
C THR A 124 5.91 3.22 -5.12
N TYR A 125 6.10 4.55 -5.09
CA TYR A 125 5.28 5.49 -5.83
C TYR A 125 5.63 5.49 -7.32
N GLY A 126 4.61 5.49 -8.17
CA GLY A 126 4.73 5.79 -9.59
C GLY A 126 3.83 6.94 -9.99
N CYS A 127 4.13 7.61 -11.10
CA CYS A 127 3.38 8.75 -11.59
C CYS A 127 3.53 8.89 -13.10
N PHE A 128 2.42 9.09 -13.80
CA PHE A 128 2.43 9.40 -15.22
C PHE A 128 3.08 10.76 -15.45
N GLY A 129 4.00 10.84 -16.42
CA GLY A 129 4.86 11.98 -16.67
C GLY A 129 6.21 11.90 -15.95
N ILE A 130 6.30 11.21 -14.80
CA ILE A 130 7.58 10.89 -14.16
C ILE A 130 8.14 9.57 -14.70
N TRP A 131 7.36 8.49 -14.65
CA TRP A 131 7.80 7.14 -15.06
C TRP A 131 8.29 7.08 -16.52
N ASN A 132 7.57 7.76 -17.42
CA ASN A 132 7.89 7.84 -18.85
C ASN A 132 8.72 9.07 -19.21
N TRP A 133 9.28 9.81 -18.24
CA TRP A 133 10.06 11.03 -18.50
C TRP A 133 9.32 12.10 -19.33
N GLY A 134 7.99 12.11 -19.27
CA GLY A 134 7.10 12.93 -20.09
C GLY A 134 7.02 12.56 -21.57
N ALA A 135 7.67 11.45 -21.99
CA ALA A 135 7.63 10.99 -23.36
C ALA A 135 6.26 10.41 -23.72
N PRO A 136 5.70 10.76 -24.90
CA PRO A 136 4.36 10.32 -25.28
C PRO A 136 4.22 8.80 -25.37
N ILE A 137 3.16 8.27 -24.76
CA ILE A 137 2.79 6.85 -24.85
C ILE A 137 1.47 6.72 -25.62
N LYS A 138 1.36 5.69 -26.48
CA LYS A 138 0.28 5.58 -27.47
C LYS A 138 -1.12 5.38 -26.87
N TRP A 139 -1.19 4.71 -25.72
CA TRP A 139 -2.44 4.25 -25.10
C TRP A 139 -2.89 5.12 -23.92
N PHE A 140 -2.20 6.22 -23.64
CA PHE A 140 -2.50 7.03 -22.47
C PHE A 140 -2.07 8.49 -22.70
N PRO A 141 -2.87 9.50 -22.28
CA PRO A 141 -2.43 10.89 -22.37
C PRO A 141 -1.07 11.10 -21.72
N SER A 142 -0.14 11.72 -22.45
CA SER A 142 1.17 12.06 -21.90
C SER A 142 1.11 13.39 -21.17
N TYR A 143 1.83 13.47 -20.07
CA TYR A 143 1.99 14.68 -19.28
C TYR A 143 3.48 14.98 -19.15
N ASP A 144 3.85 16.24 -19.17
CA ASP A 144 5.25 16.60 -18.99
C ASP A 144 5.71 16.32 -17.54
N PHE A 145 7.01 16.09 -17.41
CA PHE A 145 7.65 15.78 -16.12
C PHE A 145 7.42 16.86 -15.05
N LYS A 146 7.37 18.15 -15.43
CA LYS A 146 7.19 19.25 -14.47
C LYS A 146 5.77 19.27 -13.94
N THR A 147 4.76 19.08 -14.79
CA THR A 147 3.37 18.91 -14.35
C THR A 147 3.24 17.74 -13.38
N ALA A 148 3.82 16.59 -13.73
CA ALA A 148 3.74 15.38 -12.93
C ALA A 148 4.38 15.53 -11.54
N LEU A 149 5.50 16.27 -11.42
CA LEU A 149 6.15 16.58 -10.14
C LEU A 149 5.30 17.44 -9.20
N ASN A 150 4.33 18.19 -9.73
CA ASN A 150 3.48 19.09 -8.95
C ASN A 150 2.10 18.50 -8.64
N LEU A 151 1.90 17.20 -8.89
CA LEU A 151 0.63 16.55 -8.59
C LEU A 151 0.40 16.39 -7.09
N PRO A 152 -0.87 16.44 -6.63
CA PRO A 152 -1.21 16.23 -5.22
C PRO A 152 -0.66 14.92 -4.66
N SER A 153 -0.67 13.84 -5.45
CA SER A 153 -0.14 12.54 -5.01
C SER A 153 1.35 12.57 -4.64
N VAL A 154 2.17 13.44 -5.24
CA VAL A 154 3.59 13.60 -4.87
C VAL A 154 3.72 14.07 -3.42
N ALA A 155 3.01 15.13 -3.05
CA ALA A 155 3.00 15.65 -1.68
C ALA A 155 2.40 14.64 -0.70
N GLN A 156 1.37 13.90 -1.09
CA GLN A 156 0.75 12.87 -0.26
C GLN A 156 1.72 11.73 0.07
N MET A 157 2.63 11.38 -0.85
CA MET A 157 3.62 10.33 -0.59
C MET A 157 4.71 10.81 0.36
N LYS A 158 5.09 12.09 0.30
CA LYS A 158 5.92 12.73 1.33
C LYS A 158 5.27 12.62 2.70
N TYR A 159 3.98 12.97 2.83
CA TYR A 159 3.27 12.87 4.11
C TYR A 159 3.20 11.43 4.65
N MET A 160 3.02 10.44 3.77
CA MET A 160 3.04 9.03 4.17
C MET A 160 4.42 8.61 4.69
N ALA A 161 5.50 9.00 4.00
CA ALA A 161 6.87 8.72 4.43
C ALA A 161 7.20 9.38 5.78
N GLU A 162 6.78 10.65 5.97
CA GLU A 162 6.94 11.37 7.23
C GLU A 162 6.13 10.75 8.37
N PHE A 163 4.89 10.32 8.10
CA PHE A 163 4.03 9.64 9.08
C PHE A 163 4.65 8.34 9.58
N PHE A 164 5.00 7.41 8.67
CA PHE A 164 5.58 6.14 9.06
C PHE A 164 7.00 6.33 9.64
N GLY A 165 7.78 7.27 9.12
CA GLY A 165 9.11 7.61 9.66
C GLY A 165 9.11 8.17 11.09
N ALA A 166 7.98 8.73 11.55
CA ALA A 166 7.83 9.24 12.91
C ALA A 166 7.44 8.18 13.94
N ILE A 167 7.22 6.93 13.53
CA ILE A 167 6.83 5.81 14.39
C ILE A 167 7.72 4.60 14.16
N ARG A 168 7.72 3.63 15.10
CA ARG A 168 8.41 2.34 14.94
C ARG A 168 7.61 1.40 14.03
N TRP A 169 7.37 1.83 12.80
CA TRP A 169 6.48 1.16 11.84
C TRP A 169 6.85 -0.31 11.59
N TRP A 170 8.13 -0.67 11.68
CA TRP A 170 8.62 -2.04 11.52
C TRP A 170 8.19 -3.01 12.63
N THR A 171 7.56 -2.50 13.69
CA THR A 171 6.96 -3.32 14.76
C THR A 171 5.48 -3.59 14.53
N LEU A 172 4.86 -2.96 13.53
CA LEU A 172 3.43 -3.12 13.24
C LEU A 172 3.15 -4.48 12.61
N GLU A 173 2.20 -5.19 13.19
CA GLU A 173 1.66 -6.46 12.71
C GLU A 173 0.21 -6.23 12.24
N PRO A 174 -0.21 -6.78 11.07
CA PRO A 174 -1.58 -6.64 10.58
C PRO A 174 -2.60 -7.28 11.53
N HIS A 175 -3.66 -6.54 11.86
CA HIS A 175 -4.72 -6.96 12.79
C HIS A 175 -6.10 -6.44 12.33
N HIS A 176 -6.45 -6.71 11.06
CA HIS A 176 -7.69 -6.23 10.46
C HIS A 176 -8.95 -6.81 11.13
N GLU A 177 -8.84 -7.97 11.75
CA GLU A 177 -9.90 -8.66 12.49
C GLU A 177 -10.37 -7.90 13.74
N LEU A 178 -9.59 -6.95 14.24
CA LEU A 178 -9.99 -6.12 15.38
C LEU A 178 -10.98 -5.02 14.98
N ILE A 179 -11.21 -4.78 13.68
CA ILE A 179 -12.17 -3.79 13.18
C ILE A 179 -13.57 -4.40 13.17
N GLN A 180 -14.46 -3.92 14.03
CA GLN A 180 -15.80 -4.47 14.25
C GLN A 180 -16.81 -4.02 13.16
N ASN A 181 -16.60 -2.84 12.57
CA ASN A 181 -17.47 -2.24 11.55
C ASN A 181 -16.82 -2.23 10.16
N GLN A 182 -16.10 -3.29 9.81
CA GLN A 182 -15.36 -3.39 8.55
C GLN A 182 -16.30 -3.44 7.33
N PRO A 183 -16.20 -2.51 6.35
CA PRO A 183 -17.02 -2.55 5.15
C PRO A 183 -16.75 -3.79 4.29
N THR A 184 -17.72 -4.20 3.49
CA THR A 184 -17.56 -5.28 2.51
C THR A 184 -16.90 -4.80 1.23
N GLU A 185 -17.09 -3.53 0.85
CA GLU A 185 -16.56 -2.93 -0.36
C GLU A 185 -15.03 -2.67 -0.29
N TRP A 186 -14.28 -3.17 -1.28
CA TRP A 186 -12.81 -3.05 -1.32
C TRP A 186 -12.30 -1.60 -1.24
N MET A 187 -13.00 -0.67 -1.88
CA MET A 187 -12.62 0.75 -1.91
C MET A 187 -12.71 1.45 -0.55
N LEU A 188 -13.50 0.88 0.37
CA LEU A 188 -13.80 1.39 1.70
C LEU A 188 -13.18 0.53 2.81
N LYS A 189 -12.43 -0.53 2.48
CA LYS A 189 -11.78 -1.37 3.49
C LYS A 189 -10.89 -0.52 4.39
N MET A 190 -11.05 -0.70 5.69
CA MET A 190 -10.18 -0.10 6.70
C MET A 190 -9.01 -1.04 6.99
N GLY A 191 -7.80 -0.51 7.02
CA GLY A 191 -6.61 -1.25 7.46
C GLY A 191 -6.32 -0.95 8.92
N LEU A 192 -5.87 -1.95 9.67
CA LEU A 192 -5.42 -1.80 11.05
C LEU A 192 -4.20 -2.69 11.28
N ALA A 193 -3.16 -2.11 11.88
CA ALA A 193 -2.01 -2.83 12.38
C ALA A 193 -1.64 -2.30 13.77
N LYS A 194 -1.08 -3.14 14.62
CA LYS A 194 -0.58 -2.75 15.95
C LYS A 194 0.75 -3.42 16.26
N SER A 195 1.50 -2.86 17.21
CA SER A 195 2.70 -3.52 17.73
C SER A 195 2.33 -4.81 18.48
N ALA A 196 3.30 -5.74 18.56
CA ALA A 196 3.16 -6.94 19.38
C ALA A 196 2.86 -6.60 20.86
N SER A 197 3.49 -5.55 21.39
CA SER A 197 3.24 -5.00 22.73
C SER A 197 1.88 -4.31 22.88
N GLY A 198 1.22 -3.92 21.80
CA GLY A 198 -0.06 -3.21 21.84
C GLY A 198 0.03 -1.77 22.37
N ASP A 199 1.22 -1.17 22.40
CA ASP A 199 1.45 0.23 22.78
C ASP A 199 1.37 1.20 21.59
N LEU A 200 1.29 0.68 20.37
CA LEU A 200 1.14 1.43 19.13
C LEU A 200 0.11 0.75 18.23
N ALA A 201 -0.82 1.52 17.68
CA ALA A 201 -1.75 1.08 16.64
C ALA A 201 -1.86 2.15 15.56
N VAL A 202 -2.05 1.71 14.32
CA VAL A 202 -2.35 2.58 13.18
C VAL A 202 -3.53 2.00 12.43
N ALA A 203 -4.58 2.81 12.28
CA ALA A 203 -5.73 2.51 11.44
C ALA A 203 -5.75 3.46 10.23
N TYR A 204 -6.08 2.92 9.05
CA TYR A 204 -6.34 3.69 7.84
C TYR A 204 -7.80 3.55 7.44
N LEU A 205 -8.50 4.68 7.37
CA LEU A 205 -9.93 4.77 7.13
C LEU A 205 -10.20 5.58 5.84
N PRO A 206 -10.06 4.98 4.64
CA PRO A 206 -10.33 5.69 3.41
C PRO A 206 -11.82 5.92 3.24
N ASP A 207 -12.25 7.18 3.17
CA ASP A 207 -13.65 7.59 2.89
C ASP A 207 -14.69 7.02 3.89
N ASN A 208 -14.25 6.62 5.09
CA ASN A 208 -15.13 6.19 6.17
C ASN A 208 -15.22 7.29 7.24
N ALA A 209 -16.42 7.48 7.80
CA ALA A 209 -16.65 8.49 8.83
C ALA A 209 -16.18 8.05 10.24
N GLU A 210 -16.15 6.75 10.51
CA GLU A 210 -15.86 6.19 11.83
C GLU A 210 -15.23 4.78 11.76
N ILE A 211 -14.60 4.36 12.86
CA ILE A 211 -14.08 3.01 13.07
C ILE A 211 -14.41 2.54 14.48
N THR A 212 -14.76 1.27 14.62
CA THR A 212 -14.93 0.59 15.90
C THR A 212 -13.87 -0.50 16.03
N ILE A 213 -13.03 -0.42 17.06
CA ILE A 213 -11.90 -1.34 17.30
C ILE A 213 -12.17 -2.16 18.57
N GLU A 214 -11.88 -3.46 18.53
CA GLU A 214 -11.88 -4.34 19.72
C GLU A 214 -10.71 -3.99 20.64
N MET A 215 -11.00 -3.20 21.66
CA MET A 215 -9.98 -2.65 22.56
C MET A 215 -9.45 -3.66 23.59
N ARG A 216 -10.06 -4.84 23.76
CA ARG A 216 -9.52 -5.92 24.62
C ARG A 216 -8.19 -6.48 24.12
N ALA A 217 -7.85 -6.25 22.85
CA ALA A 217 -6.57 -6.63 22.27
C ALA A 217 -5.41 -5.70 22.68
N PHE A 218 -5.69 -4.65 23.47
CA PHE A 218 -4.71 -3.67 23.94
C PHE A 218 -4.53 -3.80 25.46
N PRO A 219 -3.28 -3.74 25.97
CA PRO A 219 -3.00 -3.96 27.39
C PRO A 219 -3.40 -2.78 28.28
N ALA A 220 -3.66 -1.60 27.70
CA ALA A 220 -3.95 -0.37 28.42
C ALA A 220 -4.85 0.58 27.60
N ALA A 221 -5.30 1.65 28.25
CA ALA A 221 -5.97 2.75 27.58
C ALA A 221 -5.04 3.45 26.58
N MET A 222 -5.57 3.78 25.40
CA MET A 222 -4.84 4.39 24.30
C MET A 222 -5.18 5.87 24.17
N GLN A 223 -4.18 6.69 23.87
CA GLN A 223 -4.40 8.04 23.33
C GLN A 223 -4.50 7.95 21.81
N ALA A 224 -5.43 8.70 21.23
CA ALA A 224 -5.68 8.69 19.80
C ALA A 224 -5.55 10.09 19.20
N LYS A 225 -5.08 10.15 17.96
CA LYS A 225 -5.02 11.36 17.14
C LYS A 225 -5.34 11.00 15.70
N TRP A 226 -6.05 11.88 15.01
CA TRP A 226 -6.25 11.80 13.57
C TRP A 226 -5.02 12.35 12.85
N PHE A 227 -4.68 11.71 11.74
CA PHE A 227 -3.71 12.19 10.77
C PHE A 227 -4.38 12.25 9.40
N SER A 228 -4.32 13.40 8.74
CA SER A 228 -4.84 13.56 7.39
C SER A 228 -3.78 13.15 6.36
N PRO A 229 -3.97 12.05 5.61
CA PRO A 229 -3.01 11.59 4.60
C PRO A 229 -2.97 12.50 3.36
N THR A 230 -3.91 13.45 3.23
CA THR A 230 -3.97 14.39 2.11
C THR A 230 -3.33 15.74 2.41
N THR A 231 -3.21 16.11 3.69
CA THR A 231 -2.66 17.42 4.10
C THR A 231 -1.46 17.32 5.05
N GLY A 232 -1.19 16.15 5.63
CA GLY A 232 -0.15 15.96 6.65
C GLY A 232 -0.50 16.51 8.04
N ALA A 233 -1.71 17.04 8.22
CA ALA A 233 -2.14 17.65 9.46
C ALA A 233 -2.56 16.60 10.50
N TYR A 234 -2.27 16.89 11.77
CA TYR A 234 -2.78 16.11 12.91
C TYR A 234 -3.93 16.84 13.60
N GLN A 235 -4.89 16.07 14.09
CA GLN A 235 -5.96 16.56 14.95
C GLN A 235 -6.05 15.65 16.18
N THR A 236 -5.94 16.24 17.37
CA THR A 236 -6.07 15.50 18.64
C THR A 236 -7.52 15.08 18.86
N ILE A 237 -7.71 13.86 19.36
CA ILE A 237 -9.02 13.41 19.85
C ILE A 237 -9.04 13.67 21.36
N SER A 238 -10.09 14.33 21.85
CA SER A 238 -10.29 14.53 23.28
C SER A 238 -10.69 13.21 23.94
N GLY A 239 -10.02 12.85 25.04
CA GLY A 239 -10.30 11.64 25.82
C GLY A 239 -9.35 10.47 25.53
N THR A 240 -9.51 9.41 26.32
CA THR A 240 -8.77 8.14 26.20
C THR A 240 -9.69 7.05 25.68
N VAL A 241 -9.16 6.22 24.78
CA VAL A 241 -9.87 5.04 24.27
C VAL A 241 -9.56 3.88 25.22
N HIS A 242 -10.56 3.42 25.97
CA HIS A 242 -10.38 2.39 26.98
C HIS A 242 -10.70 0.99 26.43
N PRO A 243 -9.93 -0.05 26.83
CA PRO A 243 -10.40 -1.43 26.77
C PRO A 243 -11.77 -1.53 27.44
N LYS A 244 -12.76 -2.09 26.73
CA LYS A 244 -14.06 -2.34 27.34
C LYS A 244 -13.89 -3.52 28.30
N ASN A 245 -13.74 -3.21 29.59
CA ASN A 245 -13.77 -4.23 30.66
C ASN A 245 -15.07 -5.03 30.51
N GLY A 246 -14.96 -6.35 30.37
CA GLY A 246 -16.11 -7.23 30.21
C GLY A 246 -17.09 -7.09 31.38
N SER A 247 -18.38 -7.03 31.05
CA SER A 247 -19.45 -7.57 31.91
C SER A 247 -19.38 -9.08 31.90
#